data_AF-A0A967A981-F1
#
_entry.id   AF-A0A967A981-F1
#
_cell.length_a   1.000
_cell.length_b   1.000
_cell.length_c   1.000
_cell.angle_alpha   90.00
_cell.angle_beta   90.00
_cell.angle_gamma   90.00
#
_symmetry.space_group_name_H-M   'P 1'
#
loop_
_entity.id
_entity.type
_entity.pdbx_description
1 polymer ?
#
loop_
_entity_poly.entity_id
_entity_poly.type
_entity_poly.pdbx_seq_one_letter_code
_entity_poly.pdbx_strand_id
1 'polypeptide(L)'
;RWAAGALVVARRDAFRRVGGFDQKLYALDEIRLSKQLKQWGRQHGLHFTILTKHPLETSSRKVSLYSGREVAALIFRIFFLPRKTLYDKKHLSVWYDGRR
;
A
#
# COMPACT_ATOMS: atom_id res chain seq x y z
N ARG A 1 -0.56 9.72 8.47
CA ARG A 1 -1.31 9.60 7.19
C ARG A 1 -0.35 9.14 6.09
N TRP A 2 -0.77 8.23 5.23
CA TRP A 2 -0.01 7.75 4.07
C TRP A 2 -0.88 7.93 2.83
N ALA A 3 -0.27 8.03 1.65
CA ALA A 3 -1.04 8.03 0.41
C ALA A 3 -1.62 6.62 0.19
N ALA A 4 -2.82 6.56 -0.39
CA ALA A 4 -3.33 5.31 -0.92
C ALA A 4 -2.49 4.89 -2.13
N GLY A 5 -2.26 3.59 -2.31
CA GLY A 5 -1.52 3.07 -3.46
C GLY A 5 -2.24 3.24 -4.81
N ALA A 6 -3.49 3.71 -4.82
CA ALA A 6 -4.27 3.90 -6.04
C ALA A 6 -3.71 4.98 -6.97
N LEU A 7 -3.20 6.09 -6.42
CA LEU A 7 -2.53 7.14 -7.18
C LEU A 7 -1.53 7.88 -6.31
N VAL A 8 -0.27 7.89 -6.72
CA VAL A 8 0.81 8.66 -6.07
C VAL A 8 1.58 9.42 -7.14
N VAL A 9 1.62 10.74 -7.01
CA VAL A 9 2.41 11.62 -7.87
C VAL A 9 3.56 12.19 -7.05
N ALA A 10 4.78 12.07 -7.55
CA ALA A 10 5.98 12.55 -6.87
C ALA A 10 6.98 13.12 -7.88
N ARG A 11 7.85 14.01 -7.41
CA ARG A 11 8.99 14.44 -8.22
C ARG A 11 9.89 13.25 -8.54
N ARG A 12 10.41 13.21 -9.77
CA ARG A 12 11.26 12.12 -10.27
C ARG A 12 12.53 11.93 -9.44
N ASP A 13 13.17 13.02 -9.04
CA ASP A 13 14.39 13.01 -8.22
C ASP A 13 14.12 12.47 -6.81
N ALA A 14 13.03 12.93 -6.18
CA ALA A 14 12.59 12.42 -4.88
C ALA A 14 12.36 10.90 -4.93
N PHE A 15 11.59 10.43 -5.92
CA PHE A 15 11.26 9.01 -6.09
C PHE A 15 12.51 8.15 -6.28
N ARG A 16 13.46 8.59 -7.13
CA ARG A 16 14.73 7.90 -7.33
C ARG A 16 15.59 7.92 -6.06
N ARG A 17 15.64 9.04 -5.34
CA ARG A 17 16.48 9.20 -4.14
C ARG A 17 16.01 8.33 -2.97
N VAL A 18 14.71 8.12 -2.83
CA VAL A 18 14.15 7.26 -1.78
C VAL A 18 14.19 5.77 -2.11
N GLY A 19 14.55 5.41 -3.35
CA GLY A 19 14.66 4.02 -3.82
C GLY A 19 13.39 3.45 -4.47
N GLY A 20 12.37 4.28 -4.71
CA GLY A 20 11.12 3.85 -5.34
C GLY A 20 10.30 2.86 -4.53
N PHE A 21 9.48 2.06 -5.22
CA PHE A 21 8.70 0.98 -4.60
C PHE A 21 9.59 -0.22 -4.27
N ASP A 22 9.31 -0.87 -3.14
CA ASP A 22 10.03 -2.06 -2.72
C ASP A 22 9.54 -3.28 -3.49
N GLN A 23 10.34 -3.75 -4.44
CA GLN A 23 10.00 -4.89 -5.30
C GLN A 23 9.91 -6.23 -4.56
N LYS A 24 10.30 -6.30 -3.28
CA LYS A 24 10.20 -7.51 -2.46
C LYS A 24 8.86 -7.60 -1.71
N LEU A 25 8.15 -6.48 -1.59
CA LEU A 25 6.84 -6.43 -0.94
C LEU A 25 5.74 -6.66 -1.97
N TYR A 26 4.83 -7.59 -1.67
CA TYR A 26 3.65 -7.86 -2.47
C TYR A 26 2.44 -7.00 -2.06
N ALA A 27 2.50 -6.35 -0.90
CA ALA A 27 1.47 -5.44 -0.38
C ALA A 27 2.08 -4.44 0.62
N LEU A 28 1.38 -3.31 0.85
CA LEU A 28 1.73 -2.25 1.80
C LEU A 28 3.04 -1.50 1.50
N ASP A 29 3.55 -1.60 0.27
CA ASP A 29 4.75 -0.91 -0.19
C ASP A 29 4.53 0.62 -0.27
N GLU A 30 3.29 1.07 -0.50
CA GLU A 30 2.90 2.48 -0.52
C GLU A 30 3.11 3.18 0.82
N ILE A 31 3.02 2.44 1.94
CA ILE A 31 3.25 2.97 3.29
C ILE A 31 4.73 3.36 3.44
N ARG A 32 5.63 2.46 3.00
CA ARG A 32 7.07 2.69 3.04
C ARG A 32 7.45 3.88 2.16
N LEU A 33 6.96 3.89 0.92
CA LEU A 33 7.20 4.99 -0.03
C LEU A 33 6.69 6.33 0.53
N SER A 34 5.47 6.36 1.08
CA SER A 34 4.89 7.57 1.70
C SER A 34 5.75 8.10 2.85
N LYS A 35 6.30 7.21 3.69
CA LYS A 35 7.15 7.61 4.82
C LYS A 35 8.47 8.22 4.32
N GLN A 36 9.11 7.59 3.32
CA GLN A 36 10.39 8.07 2.80
C GLN A 36 10.24 9.38 2.02
N LEU A 37 9.20 9.52 1.19
CA LEU A 37 8.93 10.78 0.47
C LEU A 37 8.65 11.93 1.43
N LYS A 38 7.95 11.68 2.55
CA LYS A 38 7.74 12.69 3.60
C LYS A 38 9.03 13.12 4.27
N GLN A 39 9.89 12.17 4.60
CA GLN A 39 11.18 12.46 5.22
C GLN A 39 12.06 13.27 4.25
N TRP A 40 12.15 12.84 2.99
CA TRP A 40 12.90 13.54 1.96
C TRP A 40 12.33 14.94 1.72
N GLY A 41 11.02 15.09 1.56
CA GLY A 41 10.37 16.38 1.34
C GLY A 41 10.64 17.37 2.48
N ARG A 42 10.55 16.93 3.74
CA ARG A 42 10.87 17.77 4.92
C ARG A 42 12.30 18.31 4.89
N GLN A 43 13.26 17.49 4.48
CA GLN A 43 14.66 17.91 4.36
C GLN A 43 14.89 18.96 3.25
N HIS A 44 13.97 19.07 2.29
CA HIS A 44 14.06 19.97 1.13
C HIS A 44 13.02 21.11 1.18
N GLY A 45 12.38 21.34 2.33
CA GLY A 45 11.36 22.40 2.47
C GLY A 45 10.07 22.15 1.67
N LEU A 46 9.76 20.89 1.35
CA LEU A 46 8.58 20.49 0.58
C LEU A 46 7.51 19.85 1.46
N HIS A 47 6.27 19.94 0.98
CA HIS A 47 5.11 19.35 1.64
C HIS A 47 4.63 18.07 0.94
N PHE A 48 4.19 17.10 1.73
CA PHE A 48 3.48 15.92 1.25
C PHE A 48 1.99 16.10 1.51
N THR A 49 1.21 16.26 0.44
CA THR A 49 -0.23 16.54 0.51
C THR A 49 -1.03 15.31 0.10
N ILE A 50 -2.10 15.01 0.85
CA ILE A 50 -3.06 13.97 0.49
C ILE A 50 -4.35 14.67 0.07
N LEU A 51 -4.81 14.40 -1.15
CA LEU A 51 -6.02 14.99 -1.70
C LEU A 51 -7.23 14.25 -1.12
N THR A 52 -8.04 14.94 -0.32
CA THR A 52 -9.24 14.37 0.35
C THR A 52 -10.56 14.94 -0.14
N LYS A 53 -10.53 15.97 -1.00
CA LYS A 53 -11.74 16.68 -1.48
C LYS A 53 -12.62 15.81 -2.38
N HIS A 54 -12.00 14.96 -3.19
CA HIS A 54 -12.67 14.06 -4.12
C HIS A 54 -12.18 12.63 -3.83
N PRO A 55 -12.79 11.92 -2.88
CA PRO A 55 -12.38 10.56 -2.55
C PRO A 55 -12.59 9.63 -3.75
N LEU A 56 -11.70 8.64 -3.89
CA LEU A 56 -11.82 7.64 -4.93
C LEU A 56 -12.89 6.63 -4.53
N GLU A 57 -14.04 6.66 -5.22
CA GLU A 57 -15.06 5.63 -5.11
C GLU A 57 -14.65 4.40 -5.93
N THR A 58 -14.59 3.24 -5.28
CA THR A 58 -14.23 1.98 -5.94
C THR A 58 -15.25 0.90 -5.60
N SER A 59 -15.40 -0.07 -6.51
CA SER A 59 -16.32 -1.18 -6.31
C SER A 59 -15.86 -2.12 -5.19
N SER A 60 -16.80 -2.56 -4.35
CA SER A 60 -16.61 -3.58 -3.31
C SER A 60 -16.48 -5.01 -3.87
N ARG A 61 -16.54 -5.21 -5.19
CA ARG A 61 -16.55 -6.51 -5.87
C ARG A 61 -15.49 -7.48 -5.35
N LYS A 62 -14.27 -7.01 -5.08
CA LYS A 62 -13.19 -7.89 -4.59
C LYS A 62 -13.46 -8.39 -3.17
N VAL A 63 -14.05 -7.56 -2.31
CA VAL A 63 -14.37 -7.93 -0.91
C VAL A 63 -15.54 -8.90 -0.88
N SER A 64 -16.53 -8.74 -1.75
CA SER A 64 -17.68 -9.66 -1.83
C SER A 64 -17.33 -11.08 -2.29
N LEU A 65 -16.15 -11.30 -2.88
CA LEU A 65 -15.67 -12.64 -3.27
C LEU A 65 -15.15 -13.48 -2.10
N TYR A 66 -15.00 -12.89 -0.91
CA TYR A 66 -14.46 -13.55 0.27
C TYR A 66 -15.43 -13.42 1.45
N SER A 67 -15.49 -14.47 2.25
CA SER A 67 -16.22 -14.47 3.51
C SER A 67 -15.55 -13.52 4.52
N GLY A 68 -16.33 -12.96 5.44
CA GLY A 68 -15.80 -12.09 6.50
C GLY A 68 -14.71 -12.77 7.35
N ARG A 69 -14.75 -14.10 7.50
CA ARG A 69 -13.71 -14.88 8.20
C ARG A 69 -12.39 -14.90 7.43
N GLU A 70 -12.43 -15.03 6.10
CA GLU A 70 -11.22 -14.99 5.26
C GLU A 70 -10.56 -13.61 5.33
N VAL A 71 -11.37 -12.54 5.26
CA VAL A 71 -10.87 -11.15 5.39
C VAL A 71 -10.28 -10.91 6.78
N ALA A 72 -10.95 -11.34 7.85
CA ALA A 72 -10.46 -11.21 9.22
C ALA A 72 -9.14 -11.99 9.45
N ALA A 73 -9.03 -13.21 8.92
CA ALA A 73 -7.81 -14.01 9.00
C ALA A 73 -6.64 -13.34 8.25
N LEU A 74 -6.91 -12.71 7.10
CA LEU A 74 -5.91 -11.93 6.37
C LEU A 74 -5.43 -10.72 7.19
N ILE A 75 -6.36 -9.93 7.75
CA ILE A 75 -6.02 -8.77 8.59
C ILE A 75 -5.19 -9.21 9.80
N PHE A 76 -5.59 -10.30 10.46
CA PHE A 76 -4.85 -10.89 11.57
C PHE A 76 -3.43 -11.29 11.17
N ARG A 77 -3.25 -11.98 10.03
CA ARG A 77 -1.91 -12.37 9.55
C ARG A 77 -1.03 -11.18 9.20
N ILE A 78 -1.59 -10.12 8.60
CA ILE A 78 -0.85 -8.88 8.32
C ILE A 78 -0.39 -8.23 9.62
N PHE A 79 -1.23 -8.22 10.65
CA PHE A 79 -0.90 -7.61 11.94
C PHE A 79 0.14 -8.40 12.74
N PHE A 80 -0.03 -9.73 12.85
CA PHE A 80 0.82 -10.59 13.69
C PHE A 80 2.05 -11.15 12.98
N LEU A 81 2.00 -11.32 11.65
CA LEU A 81 3.10 -11.86 10.84
C LEU A 81 3.40 -10.99 9.59
N PRO A 82 3.72 -9.69 9.75
CA PRO A 82 3.87 -8.78 8.62
C PRO A 82 5.02 -9.19 7.69
N ARG A 83 6.16 -9.62 8.24
CA ARG A 83 7.32 -10.03 7.42
C ARG A 83 7.08 -11.27 6.57
N LYS A 84 6.34 -12.27 7.07
CA LYS A 84 6.04 -13.48 6.29
C LYS A 84 4.92 -13.23 5.29
N THR A 85 3.90 -12.48 5.69
CA THR A 85 2.70 -12.24 4.86
C THR A 85 2.98 -11.29 3.69
N LEU A 86 3.76 -10.23 3.91
CA LEU A 86 3.97 -9.21 2.87
C LEU A 86 5.03 -9.61 1.83
N TYR A 87 5.91 -10.55 2.15
CA TYR A 87 6.97 -11.03 1.25
C TYR A 87 6.61 -12.34 0.54
N ASP A 88 5.50 -12.98 0.88
CA ASP A 88 5.02 -14.20 0.22
C ASP A 88 3.62 -14.00 -0.38
N LYS A 89 3.57 -14.06 -1.70
CA LYS A 89 2.33 -13.99 -2.51
C LYS A 89 1.27 -15.00 -2.04
N LYS A 90 1.66 -16.16 -1.52
CA LYS A 90 0.74 -17.23 -1.08
C LYS A 90 -0.18 -16.78 0.06
N HIS A 91 0.30 -15.88 0.92
CA HIS A 91 -0.48 -15.40 2.06
C HIS A 91 -1.39 -14.21 1.72
N LEU A 92 -1.29 -13.70 0.50
CA LEU A 92 -2.06 -12.58 -0.03
C LEU A 92 -3.06 -13.07 -1.10
N SER A 93 -3.68 -14.23 -0.86
CA SER A 93 -4.62 -14.87 -1.79
C SER A 93 -5.71 -13.92 -2.27
N VAL A 94 -6.24 -13.06 -1.40
CA VAL A 94 -7.26 -12.04 -1.74
C VAL A 94 -6.89 -11.19 -2.97
N TRP A 95 -5.60 -10.96 -3.22
CA TRP A 95 -5.13 -10.22 -4.38
C TRP A 95 -4.61 -11.10 -5.52
N TYR A 96 -4.20 -12.33 -5.24
CA TYR A 96 -3.33 -13.11 -6.12
C TYR A 96 -3.81 -14.53 -6.46
N ASP A 97 -4.92 -14.99 -5.88
CA ASP A 97 -5.48 -16.34 -6.12
C ASP A 97 -6.25 -16.48 -7.45
N GLY A 98 -6.59 -15.36 -8.10
CA GLY A 98 -7.29 -15.34 -9.38
C GLY A 98 -8.81 -15.43 -9.30
N ARG A 99 -9.42 -15.43 -8.11
CA ARG A 99 -10.88 -15.36 -7.94
C ARG A 99 -11.40 -14.01 -8.49
N ARG A 100 -12.37 -14.03 -9.41
CA ARG A 100 -12.82 -12.82 -10.15
C ARG A 100 -14.33 -12.77 -10.36
#